data_AF-A0A672H257-F1
#
_entry.id   AF-A0A672H257-F1
#
_cell.length_a   1.000
_cell.length_b   1.000
_cell.length_c   1.000
_cell.angle_alpha   90.00
_cell.angle_beta   90.00
_cell.angle_gamma   90.00
#
_symmetry.space_group_name_H-M   'P 1'
#
loop_
_entity.id
_entity.type
_entity.pdbx_description
1 polymer ?
#
loop_
_entity_poly.entity_id
_entity_poly.type
_entity_poly.pdbx_seq_one_letter_code
_entity_poly.pdbx_strand_id
1 'polypeptide(L)'
;MSPVFLFVLTDAPVAPVPAGYFRLYLLTHKGQTITALCWDTSALRVFVGDAVGKVSYLRAGSSKTGKGAAFVIFPVQTVTTVDSKVVQLGYQDGRLLVSSLSRCYLCDTEKEKFWRVGHKERDGEYGACFFPQNRGLLVGQPPLLYCARPGSRVWEASFNGEVLSTHQFKQLLACPPLPLISSRSEPCYSPVQRSPQSVAFPKMLYLGDQNLLTWTDSAIYIFTPQNGQVLLWTEVKDLVDVAIYRSELFCLHGGGRLSHLSLLSAERCVERLLRRESWTLAATVCCMFQHTITTSRARKCIPIDRLEHMRSQLSSSTQQELIGQLEEVIAKLEPLDSACSSRRSSISSHESFNVLDCGIYRVISRRGSQSDEETGSLINQSMSEEERLKEFSFAQEEDPVDSGERSDVAVTIWLS
;
A
#
# COMPACT_ATOMS: atom_id res chain seq x y z
N MET A 1 -5.80 21.30 -12.90
CA MET A 1 -5.95 19.90 -13.36
C MET A 1 -4.64 19.44 -13.96
N SER A 2 -4.05 18.36 -13.44
CA SER A 2 -2.92 17.70 -14.12
C SER A 2 -3.45 16.98 -15.37
N PRO A 3 -2.78 17.07 -16.53
CA PRO A 3 -3.18 16.33 -17.72
C PRO A 3 -3.09 14.81 -17.46
N VAL A 4 -4.20 14.11 -17.65
CA VAL A 4 -4.26 12.64 -17.56
C VAL A 4 -3.83 12.07 -18.90
N PHE A 5 -2.58 11.61 -19.00
CA PHE A 5 -2.05 11.00 -20.22
C PHE A 5 -2.31 9.48 -20.22
N LEU A 6 -3.23 9.03 -21.08
CA LEU A 6 -3.42 7.61 -21.38
C LEU A 6 -2.42 7.19 -22.46
N PHE A 7 -1.65 6.13 -22.21
CA PHE A 7 -0.78 5.50 -23.21
C PHE A 7 -1.46 4.27 -23.78
N VAL A 8 -1.39 4.14 -25.10
CA VAL A 8 -1.70 2.89 -25.80
C VAL A 8 -0.43 2.47 -26.52
N LEU A 9 0.18 1.37 -26.09
CA LEU A 9 1.31 0.75 -26.79
C LEU A 9 0.75 -0.10 -27.93
N THR A 10 1.08 0.26 -29.18
CA THR A 10 0.53 -0.39 -30.38
C THR A 10 1.60 -0.56 -31.45
N ASP A 11 1.88 -1.79 -31.86
CA ASP A 11 2.68 -2.07 -33.08
C ASP A 11 1.88 -1.82 -34.37
N ALA A 12 0.55 -1.72 -34.26
CA ALA A 12 -0.34 -1.46 -35.38
C ALA A 12 -0.52 0.05 -35.69
N PRO A 13 -0.81 0.43 -36.95
CA PRO A 13 -1.19 1.79 -37.32
C PRO A 13 -2.61 2.12 -36.81
N VAL A 14 -2.72 2.44 -35.51
CA VAL A 14 -3.99 2.83 -34.89
C VAL A 14 -4.43 4.24 -35.33
N ALA A 15 -5.75 4.36 -35.45
CA ALA A 15 -6.63 5.50 -35.77
C ALA A 15 -6.13 6.91 -35.39
N PRO A 16 -6.67 7.98 -36.04
CA PRO A 16 -6.34 9.36 -35.68
C PRO A 16 -6.49 9.61 -34.18
N VAL A 17 -5.45 10.22 -33.63
CA VAL A 17 -5.32 10.54 -32.21
C VAL A 17 -6.43 11.54 -31.83
N PRO A 18 -7.29 11.25 -30.83
CA PRO A 18 -8.36 12.17 -30.46
C PRO A 18 -7.79 13.51 -29.97
N ALA A 19 -8.59 14.58 -30.08
CA ALA A 19 -8.18 15.90 -29.62
C ALA A 19 -7.81 15.87 -28.12
N GLY A 20 -6.62 16.39 -27.78
CA GLY A 20 -6.07 16.39 -26.42
C GLY A 20 -5.05 15.29 -26.11
N TYR A 21 -4.89 14.28 -26.99
CA TYR A 21 -3.89 13.23 -26.83
C TYR A 21 -2.62 13.52 -27.66
N PHE A 22 -1.46 13.07 -27.18
CA PHE A 22 -0.18 13.21 -27.87
C PHE A 22 0.38 11.83 -28.25
N ARG A 23 0.92 11.69 -29.47
CA ARG A 23 1.61 10.47 -29.92
C ARG A 23 3.11 10.69 -29.87
N LEU A 24 3.81 9.84 -29.12
CA LEU A 24 5.26 9.93 -28.91
C LEU A 24 5.95 8.78 -29.65
N TYR A 25 6.87 9.12 -30.56
CA TYR A 25 7.57 8.14 -31.40
C TYR A 25 8.95 7.84 -30.84
N LEU A 26 9.08 6.67 -30.22
CA LEU A 26 10.30 6.18 -29.56
C LEU A 26 11.19 5.37 -30.51
N LEU A 27 11.77 6.04 -31.52
CA LEU A 27 12.65 5.41 -32.51
C LEU A 27 13.81 4.62 -31.87
N THR A 28 14.27 5.07 -30.70
CA THR A 28 15.30 4.44 -29.86
C THR A 28 14.98 2.99 -29.44
N HIS A 29 13.70 2.60 -29.45
CA HIS A 29 13.19 1.27 -29.10
C HIS A 29 12.52 0.57 -30.32
N LYS A 30 12.78 1.03 -31.55
CA LYS A 30 12.17 0.46 -32.76
C LYS A 30 12.43 -1.05 -32.86
N GLY A 31 11.36 -1.83 -32.99
CA GLY A 31 11.42 -3.29 -33.08
C GLY A 31 11.61 -4.00 -31.74
N GLN A 32 11.49 -3.30 -30.61
CA GLN A 32 11.54 -3.87 -29.27
C GLN A 32 10.21 -3.62 -28.55
N THR A 33 9.71 -4.65 -27.86
CA THR A 33 8.51 -4.52 -27.01
C THR A 33 8.83 -3.63 -25.81
N ILE A 34 8.04 -2.57 -25.64
CA ILE A 34 8.08 -1.73 -24.42
C ILE A 34 7.45 -2.53 -23.27
N THR A 35 8.16 -2.64 -22.15
CA THR A 35 7.78 -3.49 -21.02
C THR A 35 7.57 -2.70 -19.73
N ALA A 36 8.13 -1.50 -19.62
CA ALA A 36 7.92 -0.62 -18.48
C ALA A 36 7.86 0.86 -18.90
N LEU A 37 7.01 1.62 -18.22
CA LEU A 37 6.88 3.07 -18.33
C LEU A 37 6.86 3.67 -16.93
N CYS A 38 7.48 4.85 -16.75
CA CYS A 38 7.40 5.61 -15.50
C CYS A 38 7.42 7.11 -15.78
N TRP A 39 6.70 7.89 -14.97
CA TRP A 39 6.61 9.34 -15.12
C TRP A 39 7.45 10.07 -14.07
N ASP A 40 8.16 11.09 -14.54
CA ASP A 40 8.52 12.26 -13.75
C ASP A 40 7.51 13.36 -14.09
N THR A 41 6.51 13.52 -13.23
CA THR A 41 5.46 14.54 -13.37
C THR A 41 5.99 15.96 -13.17
N SER A 42 7.10 16.14 -12.46
CA SER A 42 7.68 17.45 -12.14
C SER A 42 8.39 18.08 -13.34
N ALA A 43 9.22 17.30 -14.04
CA ALA A 43 9.94 17.77 -15.23
C ALA A 43 9.21 17.45 -16.55
N LEU A 44 8.03 16.83 -16.47
CA LEU A 44 7.26 16.27 -17.59
C LEU A 44 8.12 15.31 -18.44
N ARG A 45 8.76 14.31 -17.80
CA ARG A 45 9.54 13.28 -18.50
C ARG A 45 8.87 11.91 -18.39
N VAL A 46 8.93 11.14 -19.48
CA VAL A 46 8.55 9.72 -19.49
C VAL A 46 9.81 8.89 -19.62
N PHE A 47 10.06 8.01 -18.65
CA PHE A 47 11.05 6.95 -18.72
C PHE A 47 10.43 5.69 -19.34
N VAL A 48 11.22 5.00 -20.16
CA VAL A 48 10.80 3.88 -20.99
C VAL A 48 11.81 2.75 -20.87
N GLY A 49 11.35 1.54 -20.57
CA GLY A 49 12.14 0.31 -20.52
C GLY A 49 11.60 -0.73 -21.49
N ASP A 50 12.48 -1.50 -22.11
CA ASP A 50 12.12 -2.52 -23.11
C ASP A 50 12.58 -3.96 -22.77
N ALA A 51 12.17 -4.88 -23.65
CA ALA A 51 12.48 -6.31 -23.54
C ALA A 51 13.96 -6.68 -23.67
N VAL A 52 14.83 -5.78 -24.17
CA VAL A 52 16.28 -6.00 -24.28
C VAL A 52 17.08 -5.24 -23.22
N GLY A 53 16.41 -4.61 -22.25
CA GLY A 53 17.03 -3.93 -21.13
C GLY A 53 17.41 -2.47 -21.39
N LYS A 54 17.03 -1.89 -22.54
CA LYS A 54 17.32 -0.49 -22.82
C LYS A 54 16.40 0.40 -22.00
N VAL A 55 16.96 1.43 -21.36
CA VAL A 55 16.22 2.45 -20.61
C VAL A 55 16.51 3.82 -21.22
N SER A 56 15.46 4.49 -21.67
CA SER A 56 15.54 5.86 -22.21
C SER A 56 14.51 6.78 -21.54
N TYR A 57 14.62 8.07 -21.79
CA TYR A 57 13.59 9.03 -21.44
C TYR A 57 13.36 10.06 -22.55
N LEU A 58 12.17 10.66 -22.53
CA LEU A 58 11.79 11.79 -23.37
C LEU A 58 11.14 12.86 -22.50
N ARG A 59 11.18 14.12 -22.93
CA ARG A 59 10.46 15.23 -22.26
C ARG A 59 9.17 15.55 -23.01
N ALA A 60 8.02 15.31 -22.39
CA ALA A 60 6.68 15.45 -22.96
C ALA A 60 6.14 16.89 -22.87
N GLY A 61 7.00 17.90 -23.04
CA GLY A 61 6.65 19.32 -22.95
C GLY A 61 7.20 20.12 -24.12
N SER A 62 6.31 20.81 -24.86
CA SER A 62 6.69 21.72 -25.95
C SER A 62 6.63 23.17 -25.47
N SER A 63 7.70 23.93 -25.69
CA SER A 63 7.73 25.39 -25.53
C SER A 63 7.25 26.15 -26.78
N LYS A 64 6.83 25.45 -27.84
CA LYS A 64 6.46 26.04 -29.13
C LYS A 64 4.96 25.92 -29.40
N THR A 65 4.21 26.91 -28.91
CA THR A 65 2.81 27.19 -29.29
C THR A 65 2.75 27.84 -30.69
N GLY A 66 3.13 27.06 -31.72
CA GLY A 66 3.14 27.49 -33.12
C GLY A 66 2.26 26.62 -34.03
N LYS A 67 1.75 27.20 -35.11
CA LYS A 67 1.06 26.47 -36.19
C LYS A 67 2.04 25.47 -36.82
N GLY A 68 1.94 24.19 -36.46
CA GLY A 68 2.91 23.14 -36.81
C GLY A 68 3.05 22.02 -35.76
N ALA A 69 2.39 22.13 -34.60
CA ALA A 69 2.50 21.20 -33.46
C ALA A 69 2.07 19.73 -33.70
N ALA A 70 1.62 19.35 -34.90
CA ALA A 70 1.15 17.99 -35.20
C ALA A 70 2.26 16.92 -35.24
N PHE A 71 3.53 17.33 -35.43
CA PHE A 71 4.67 16.42 -35.56
C PHE A 71 5.88 16.90 -34.74
N VAL A 72 5.71 17.06 -33.43
CA VAL A 72 6.83 17.34 -32.52
C VAL A 72 7.57 16.04 -32.20
N ILE A 73 8.70 15.81 -32.85
CA ILE A 73 9.66 14.76 -32.47
C ILE A 73 10.44 15.27 -31.26
N PHE A 74 10.19 14.67 -30.09
CA PHE A 74 10.95 14.96 -28.88
C PHE A 74 12.26 14.16 -28.89
N PRO A 75 13.41 14.77 -28.54
CA PRO A 75 14.68 14.05 -28.44
C PRO A 75 14.60 13.01 -27.32
N VAL A 76 14.86 11.76 -27.67
CA VAL A 76 14.92 10.64 -26.73
C VAL A 76 16.37 10.48 -26.27
N GLN A 77 16.61 10.56 -24.96
CA GLN A 77 17.94 10.36 -24.38
C GLN A 77 18.02 8.98 -23.73
N THR A 78 19.07 8.23 -24.01
CA THR A 78 19.30 6.92 -23.36
C THR A 78 19.85 7.18 -21.96
N VAL A 79 19.23 6.60 -20.94
CA VAL A 79 19.73 6.65 -19.55
C VAL A 79 20.79 5.56 -19.37
N THR A 80 20.45 4.32 -19.72
CA THR A 80 21.35 3.16 -19.58
C THR A 80 20.83 1.97 -20.37
N THR A 81 21.62 0.91 -20.43
CA THR A 81 21.20 -0.42 -20.89
C THR A 81 21.54 -1.42 -19.78
N VAL A 82 20.52 -2.05 -19.20
CA VAL A 82 20.68 -3.16 -18.26
C VAL A 82 20.75 -4.50 -19.02
N ASP A 83 21.13 -5.57 -18.32
CA ASP A 83 21.51 -6.84 -18.95
C ASP A 83 20.34 -7.77 -19.32
N SER A 84 19.10 -7.40 -18.99
CA SER A 84 17.90 -8.20 -19.26
C SER A 84 16.64 -7.33 -19.34
N LYS A 85 15.53 -7.89 -19.85
CA LYS A 85 14.21 -7.25 -19.93
C LYS A 85 13.89 -6.40 -18.69
N VAL A 86 13.48 -5.16 -18.91
CA VAL A 86 12.98 -4.29 -17.84
C VAL A 86 11.60 -4.79 -17.42
N VAL A 87 11.43 -5.07 -16.12
CA VAL A 87 10.18 -5.55 -15.51
C VAL A 87 9.38 -4.37 -14.95
N GLN A 88 10.05 -3.44 -14.28
CA GLN A 88 9.42 -2.27 -13.65
C GLN A 88 10.38 -1.08 -13.61
N LEU A 89 9.84 0.12 -13.80
CA LEU A 89 10.51 1.39 -13.56
C LEU A 89 9.81 2.14 -12.42
N GLY A 90 10.57 2.84 -11.59
CA GLY A 90 10.07 3.79 -10.59
C GLY A 90 10.91 5.06 -10.59
N TYR A 91 10.31 6.22 -10.38
CA TYR A 91 11.03 7.50 -10.32
C TYR A 91 10.60 8.28 -9.08
N GLN A 92 11.58 8.81 -8.34
CA GLN A 92 11.37 9.67 -7.18
C GLN A 92 12.60 10.56 -6.98
N ASP A 93 12.39 11.85 -6.71
CA ASP A 93 13.40 12.80 -6.23
C ASP A 93 14.77 12.73 -6.95
N GLY A 94 14.74 12.87 -8.28
CA GLY A 94 15.93 12.84 -9.14
C GLY A 94 16.48 11.44 -9.43
N ARG A 95 15.87 10.38 -8.89
CA ARG A 95 16.37 9.01 -8.99
C ARG A 95 15.43 8.08 -9.74
N LEU A 96 16.01 7.23 -10.59
CA LEU A 96 15.32 6.21 -11.37
C LEU A 96 15.69 4.82 -10.85
N LEU A 97 14.69 4.06 -10.43
CA LEU A 97 14.79 2.65 -10.06
C LEU A 97 14.47 1.80 -11.29
N VAL A 98 15.37 0.87 -11.64
CA VAL A 98 15.23 -0.03 -12.80
C VAL A 98 15.26 -1.48 -12.30
N SER A 99 14.10 -2.13 -12.36
CA SER A 99 13.91 -3.53 -12.01
C SER A 99 14.00 -4.37 -13.29
N SER A 100 14.99 -5.27 -13.44
CA SER A 100 15.12 -6.21 -14.56
C SER A 100 14.97 -7.68 -14.13
N LEU A 101 14.89 -8.62 -15.08
CA LEU A 101 14.76 -10.05 -14.75
C LEU A 101 15.87 -10.57 -13.84
N SER A 102 17.10 -10.09 -14.05
CA SER A 102 18.32 -10.58 -13.38
C SER A 102 18.70 -9.76 -12.14
N ARG A 103 18.48 -8.43 -12.17
CA ARG A 103 19.03 -7.48 -11.19
C ARG A 103 18.08 -6.29 -10.96
N CYS A 104 18.40 -5.48 -9.96
CA CYS A 104 17.73 -4.20 -9.71
C CYS A 104 18.80 -3.12 -9.58
N TYR A 105 18.54 -1.93 -10.12
CA TYR A 105 19.48 -0.83 -10.23
C TYR A 105 18.84 0.46 -9.75
N LEU A 106 19.64 1.30 -9.09
CA LEU A 106 19.30 2.67 -8.76
C LEU A 106 20.18 3.61 -9.56
N CYS A 107 19.58 4.58 -10.24
CA CYS A 107 20.27 5.63 -10.99
C CYS A 107 19.95 6.99 -10.36
N ASP A 108 20.98 7.78 -10.05
CA ASP A 108 20.85 9.23 -9.81
C ASP A 108 20.90 9.91 -11.19
N THR A 109 19.77 10.47 -11.62
CA THR A 109 19.61 11.04 -12.98
C THR A 109 20.19 12.45 -13.11
N GLU A 110 20.64 13.05 -12.01
CA GLU A 110 21.33 14.35 -12.01
C GLU A 110 22.85 14.19 -12.02
N LYS A 111 23.36 13.17 -11.32
CA LYS A 111 24.80 12.87 -11.20
C LYS A 111 25.28 11.77 -12.14
N GLU A 112 24.38 11.19 -12.92
CA GLU A 112 24.61 10.06 -13.84
C GLU A 112 25.29 8.86 -13.15
N LYS A 113 24.98 8.64 -11.87
CA LYS A 113 25.55 7.55 -11.06
C LYS A 113 24.61 6.35 -11.01
N PHE A 114 25.19 5.16 -11.15
CA PHE A 114 24.47 3.89 -11.18
C PHE A 114 24.97 2.97 -10.07
N TRP A 115 24.05 2.46 -9.26
CA TRP A 115 24.29 1.46 -8.24
C TRP A 115 23.48 0.21 -8.54
N ARG A 116 24.08 -0.97 -8.34
CA ARG A 116 23.35 -2.23 -8.30
C ARG A 116 22.78 -2.41 -6.89
N VAL A 117 21.50 -2.75 -6.77
CA VAL A 117 20.86 -3.06 -5.49
C VAL A 117 21.28 -4.45 -5.05
N GLY A 118 22.21 -4.50 -4.10
CA GLY A 118 22.85 -5.69 -3.56
C GLY A 118 23.74 -6.45 -4.55
N HIS A 119 24.22 -7.62 -4.12
CA HIS A 119 25.21 -8.40 -4.87
C HIS A 119 24.68 -9.72 -5.46
N LYS A 120 23.60 -10.30 -4.90
CA LYS A 120 23.01 -11.52 -5.46
C LYS A 120 22.08 -11.17 -6.61
N GLU A 121 22.10 -11.99 -7.64
CA GLU A 121 21.16 -11.96 -8.76
C GLU A 121 19.81 -12.57 -8.37
N ARG A 122 18.86 -12.48 -9.29
CA ARG A 122 17.55 -13.13 -9.28
C ARG A 122 17.29 -13.67 -10.69
N ASP A 123 16.24 -14.47 -10.85
CA ASP A 123 15.84 -15.02 -12.13
C ASP A 123 14.32 -15.09 -12.20
N GLY A 124 13.71 -14.25 -13.02
CA GLY A 124 12.27 -14.10 -13.19
C GLY A 124 11.75 -12.66 -13.07
N GLU A 125 10.44 -12.48 -13.15
CA GLU A 125 9.81 -11.16 -13.01
C GLU A 125 9.64 -10.79 -11.53
N TYR A 126 10.34 -9.74 -11.12
CA TYR A 126 10.36 -9.23 -9.74
C TYR A 126 10.29 -7.70 -9.75
N GLY A 127 9.36 -7.15 -8.97
CA GLY A 127 9.14 -5.71 -8.86
C GLY A 127 10.18 -5.01 -7.98
N ALA A 128 10.14 -3.69 -8.03
CA ALA A 128 10.83 -2.83 -7.07
C ALA A 128 10.16 -1.45 -7.01
N CYS A 129 10.09 -0.85 -5.83
CA CYS A 129 9.57 0.51 -5.64
C CYS A 129 10.37 1.30 -4.60
N PHE A 130 10.27 2.62 -4.68
CA PHE A 130 10.64 3.49 -3.58
C PHE A 130 9.61 3.39 -2.45
N PHE A 131 10.04 3.70 -1.23
CA PHE A 131 9.18 3.86 -0.06
C PHE A 131 9.41 5.29 0.47
N PRO A 132 8.55 6.25 0.09
CA PRO A 132 8.72 7.63 0.48
C PRO A 132 8.63 7.76 2.01
N GLN A 133 9.52 8.57 2.56
CA GLN A 133 9.57 8.86 3.98
C GLN A 133 8.38 9.73 4.37
N ASN A 134 7.55 9.23 5.27
CA ASN A 134 6.37 9.96 5.70
C ASN A 134 6.76 11.13 6.62
N ARG A 135 6.21 12.32 6.38
CA ARG A 135 6.72 13.61 6.92
C ARG A 135 6.58 13.80 8.44
N GLY A 136 5.91 12.89 9.16
CA GLY A 136 5.62 13.03 10.60
C GLY A 136 6.41 12.12 11.55
N LEU A 137 6.57 10.82 11.23
CA LEU A 137 6.96 9.80 12.22
C LEU A 137 8.43 9.36 12.17
N LEU A 138 9.17 9.68 11.10
CA LEU A 138 10.53 9.16 10.86
C LEU A 138 11.53 10.23 10.42
N VAL A 139 11.33 11.49 10.83
CA VAL A 139 12.19 12.63 10.46
C VAL A 139 13.66 12.29 10.75
N GLY A 140 14.48 12.21 9.69
CA GLY A 140 15.92 11.92 9.78
C GLY A 140 16.37 10.51 9.38
N GLN A 141 15.48 9.54 9.17
CA GLN A 141 15.85 8.26 8.55
C GLN A 141 16.22 8.44 7.06
N PRO A 142 17.17 7.66 6.49
CA PRO A 142 17.43 7.71 5.06
C PRO A 142 16.27 7.10 4.26
N PRO A 143 15.96 7.61 3.05
CA PRO A 143 14.92 7.03 2.21
C PRO A 143 15.30 5.61 1.76
N LEU A 144 14.29 4.75 1.61
CA LEU A 144 14.45 3.32 1.36
C LEU A 144 13.79 2.90 0.05
N LEU A 145 14.29 1.81 -0.52
CA LEU A 145 13.67 1.12 -1.65
C LEU A 145 13.47 -0.35 -1.30
N TYR A 146 12.39 -0.93 -1.83
CA TYR A 146 12.07 -2.34 -1.69
C TYR A 146 12.19 -3.05 -3.03
N CYS A 147 12.82 -4.22 -3.03
CA CYS A 147 13.10 -5.02 -4.22
C CYS A 147 12.66 -6.46 -4.00
N ALA A 148 11.72 -6.96 -4.81
CA ALA A 148 11.28 -8.34 -4.75
C ALA A 148 12.40 -9.32 -5.18
N ARG A 149 12.37 -10.52 -4.57
CA ARG A 149 13.37 -11.58 -4.71
C ARG A 149 12.72 -12.98 -4.63
N PRO A 150 13.36 -14.01 -5.22
CA PRO A 150 12.83 -15.38 -5.22
C PRO A 150 12.47 -15.93 -3.83
N GLY A 151 11.31 -16.61 -3.79
CA GLY A 151 10.78 -17.29 -2.60
C GLY A 151 9.97 -16.39 -1.66
N SER A 152 9.11 -15.50 -2.20
CA SER A 152 8.33 -14.52 -1.43
C SER A 152 9.22 -13.62 -0.55
N ARG A 153 10.38 -13.19 -1.07
CA ARG A 153 11.33 -12.35 -0.34
C ARG A 153 11.30 -10.92 -0.86
N VAL A 154 11.55 -9.96 0.02
CA VAL A 154 11.75 -8.56 -0.35
C VAL A 154 13.01 -8.06 0.35
N TRP A 155 13.92 -7.47 -0.42
CA TRP A 155 15.05 -6.73 0.14
C TRP A 155 14.63 -5.30 0.42
N GLU A 156 14.99 -4.83 1.61
CA GLU A 156 15.05 -3.42 1.95
C GLU A 156 16.46 -2.93 1.67
N ALA A 157 16.58 -1.84 0.92
CA ALA A 157 17.87 -1.29 0.55
C ALA A 157 17.90 0.23 0.68
N SER A 158 19.08 0.76 0.94
CA SER A 158 19.32 2.19 1.02
C SER A 158 19.52 2.80 -0.37
N PHE A 159 19.53 4.13 -0.44
CA PHE A 159 19.74 4.91 -1.66
C PHE A 159 21.21 4.90 -2.20
N ASN A 160 22.09 4.06 -1.67
CA ASN A 160 23.39 3.71 -2.26
C ASN A 160 23.43 2.29 -2.89
N GLY A 161 22.33 1.52 -2.80
CA GLY A 161 22.23 0.15 -3.30
C GLY A 161 22.57 -0.95 -2.27
N GLU A 162 22.99 -0.62 -1.06
CA GLU A 162 23.25 -1.59 0.02
C GLU A 162 21.94 -2.20 0.54
N VAL A 163 21.94 -3.52 0.72
CA VAL A 163 20.81 -4.26 1.30
C VAL A 163 20.90 -4.19 2.82
N LEU A 164 19.89 -3.60 3.45
CA LEU A 164 19.81 -3.41 4.91
C LEU A 164 19.15 -4.62 5.58
N SER A 165 18.07 -5.14 5.00
CA SER A 165 17.32 -6.27 5.55
C SER A 165 16.68 -7.14 4.46
N THR A 166 16.28 -8.36 4.82
CA THR A 166 15.56 -9.29 3.93
C THR A 166 14.29 -9.79 4.62
N HIS A 167 13.16 -9.25 4.18
CA HIS A 167 11.82 -9.65 4.59
C HIS A 167 11.46 -10.98 3.91
N GLN A 168 10.87 -11.93 4.66
CA GLN A 168 10.57 -13.28 4.18
C GLN A 168 9.09 -13.63 4.41
N PHE A 169 8.26 -13.42 3.39
CA PHE A 169 6.81 -13.55 3.50
C PHE A 169 6.26 -14.97 3.26
N LYS A 170 7.07 -15.92 2.77
CA LYS A 170 6.59 -17.27 2.40
C LYS A 170 5.75 -17.96 3.49
N GLN A 171 6.23 -17.92 4.73
CA GLN A 171 5.52 -18.51 5.88
C GLN A 171 4.35 -17.63 6.35
N LEU A 172 4.47 -16.31 6.24
CA LEU A 172 3.44 -15.37 6.66
C LEU A 172 2.22 -15.38 5.73
N LEU A 173 2.41 -15.71 4.45
CA LEU A 173 1.35 -15.98 3.46
C LEU A 173 0.57 -17.28 3.73
N ALA A 174 0.87 -18.01 4.80
CA ALA A 174 0.02 -19.09 5.31
C ALA A 174 -1.27 -18.59 5.98
N CYS A 175 -1.42 -17.29 6.25
CA CYS A 175 -2.70 -16.74 6.72
C CYS A 175 -3.84 -16.99 5.71
N PRO A 176 -5.11 -17.13 6.17
CA PRO A 176 -6.25 -17.19 5.27
C PRO A 176 -6.39 -15.89 4.44
N PRO A 177 -6.89 -15.96 3.20
CA PRO A 177 -7.19 -14.75 2.45
C PRO A 177 -8.39 -14.04 3.08
N LEU A 178 -8.37 -12.71 3.07
CA LEU A 178 -9.49 -11.92 3.54
C LEU A 178 -10.53 -11.77 2.41
N PRO A 179 -11.84 -11.84 2.73
CA PRO A 179 -12.90 -11.78 1.73
C PRO A 179 -12.97 -10.41 1.07
N LEU A 180 -13.26 -10.39 -0.23
CA LEU A 180 -13.76 -9.19 -0.90
C LEU A 180 -15.21 -8.96 -0.47
N ILE A 181 -15.49 -7.81 0.14
CA ILE A 181 -16.85 -7.42 0.49
C ILE A 181 -17.46 -6.64 -0.68
N SER A 182 -18.59 -7.11 -1.20
CA SER A 182 -19.35 -6.43 -2.26
C SER A 182 -20.84 -6.59 -2.01
N SER A 183 -21.65 -5.64 -2.44
CA SER A 183 -23.12 -5.78 -2.48
C SER A 183 -23.62 -6.83 -3.49
N ARG A 184 -22.72 -7.36 -4.34
CA ARG A 184 -23.05 -8.27 -5.45
C ARG A 184 -22.88 -9.76 -5.12
N SER A 185 -22.23 -10.08 -4.02
CA SER A 185 -21.83 -11.45 -3.67
C SER A 185 -21.74 -11.60 -2.17
N GLU A 186 -22.29 -12.68 -1.62
CA GLU A 186 -22.09 -13.02 -0.21
C GLU A 186 -20.59 -13.24 0.05
N PRO A 187 -20.02 -12.62 1.10
CA PRO A 187 -18.64 -12.84 1.44
C PRO A 187 -18.44 -14.26 1.95
N CYS A 188 -17.35 -14.91 1.55
CA CYS A 188 -16.95 -16.21 2.06
C CYS A 188 -15.59 -16.06 2.73
N TYR A 189 -15.55 -16.25 4.05
CA TYR A 189 -14.31 -16.26 4.82
C TYR A 189 -14.16 -17.60 5.52
N SER A 190 -13.03 -18.25 5.27
CA SER A 190 -12.60 -19.44 6.00
C SER A 190 -11.35 -19.07 6.80
N PRO A 191 -11.40 -19.09 8.15
CA PRO A 191 -10.25 -18.74 8.99
C PRO A 191 -9.16 -19.84 9.00
N VAL A 192 -9.34 -20.92 8.21
CA VAL A 192 -8.39 -22.04 8.15
C VAL A 192 -7.07 -21.59 7.56
N GLN A 193 -5.99 -21.83 8.29
CA GLN A 193 -4.62 -21.53 7.86
C GLN A 193 -4.29 -22.28 6.55
N ARG A 194 -3.74 -21.57 5.58
CA ARG A 194 -3.31 -22.10 4.29
C ARG A 194 -1.87 -22.61 4.36
N SER A 195 -1.45 -23.36 3.35
CA SER A 195 -0.04 -23.73 3.18
C SER A 195 0.83 -22.50 2.83
N PRO A 196 2.10 -22.46 3.28
CA PRO A 196 3.06 -21.41 2.93
C PRO A 196 3.23 -21.20 1.42
N GLN A 197 3.14 -19.95 0.95
CA GLN A 197 3.06 -19.61 -0.48
C GLN A 197 4.38 -19.06 -1.03
N SER A 198 4.79 -19.53 -2.22
CA SER A 198 5.99 -19.06 -2.92
C SER A 198 5.58 -18.19 -4.13
N VAL A 199 5.43 -16.89 -3.89
CA VAL A 199 4.95 -15.88 -4.85
C VAL A 199 6.14 -15.05 -5.35
N ALA A 200 6.10 -14.63 -6.62
CA ALA A 200 7.20 -13.91 -7.26
C ALA A 200 7.19 -12.38 -7.02
N PHE A 201 6.04 -11.77 -6.69
CA PHE A 201 5.90 -10.31 -6.54
C PHE A 201 6.39 -9.52 -7.78
N PRO A 202 5.77 -9.70 -8.96
CA PRO A 202 6.30 -9.24 -10.25
C PRO A 202 6.34 -7.72 -10.42
N LYS A 203 5.42 -6.99 -9.77
CA LYS A 203 5.46 -5.53 -9.60
C LYS A 203 5.31 -5.20 -8.12
N MET A 204 5.93 -4.12 -7.66
CA MET A 204 5.74 -3.59 -6.30
C MET A 204 5.31 -2.14 -6.37
N LEU A 205 4.32 -1.74 -5.58
CA LEU A 205 3.89 -0.36 -5.44
C LEU A 205 3.84 0.03 -3.96
N TYR A 206 4.04 1.31 -3.68
CA TYR A 206 3.79 1.88 -2.35
C TYR A 206 2.30 2.23 -2.21
N LEU A 207 1.69 1.91 -1.06
CA LEU A 207 0.27 2.09 -0.78
C LEU A 207 0.04 2.76 0.58
N GLY A 208 -0.74 3.85 0.58
CA GLY A 208 -1.05 4.62 1.78
C GLY A 208 0.21 5.20 2.40
N ASP A 209 0.38 5.01 3.71
CA ASP A 209 1.47 5.64 4.48
C ASP A 209 2.65 4.71 4.81
N GLN A 210 2.42 3.38 4.84
CA GLN A 210 3.39 2.41 5.36
C GLN A 210 3.39 1.04 4.65
N ASN A 211 2.63 0.86 3.57
CA ASN A 211 2.41 -0.47 2.99
C ASN A 211 3.01 -0.65 1.59
N LEU A 212 3.28 -1.92 1.26
CA LEU A 212 3.69 -2.38 -0.05
C LEU A 212 2.58 -3.23 -0.67
N LEU A 213 2.19 -2.91 -1.90
CA LEU A 213 1.22 -3.64 -2.71
C LEU A 213 1.95 -4.46 -3.79
N THR A 214 1.52 -5.70 -3.99
CA THR A 214 1.86 -6.53 -5.16
C THR A 214 0.69 -7.44 -5.52
N TRP A 215 0.70 -8.02 -6.72
CA TRP A 215 -0.36 -8.90 -7.19
C TRP A 215 0.17 -9.97 -8.13
N THR A 216 -0.61 -11.04 -8.28
CA THR A 216 -0.55 -12.01 -9.38
C THR A 216 -1.76 -11.82 -10.28
N ASP A 217 -1.94 -12.71 -11.25
CA ASP A 217 -3.18 -12.87 -12.04
C ASP A 217 -4.42 -13.26 -11.20
N SER A 218 -4.21 -13.71 -9.96
CA SER A 218 -5.20 -14.42 -9.13
C SER A 218 -5.37 -13.86 -7.72
N ALA A 219 -4.49 -12.96 -7.26
CA ALA A 219 -4.54 -12.42 -5.91
C ALA A 219 -3.82 -11.07 -5.76
N ILE A 220 -4.27 -10.29 -4.78
CA ILE A 220 -3.62 -9.05 -4.30
C ILE A 220 -3.00 -9.33 -2.92
N TYR A 221 -1.80 -8.82 -2.69
CA TYR A 221 -1.03 -8.97 -1.46
C TYR A 221 -0.60 -7.59 -0.95
N ILE A 222 -0.78 -7.35 0.36
CA ILE A 222 -0.38 -6.11 1.02
C ILE A 222 0.51 -6.44 2.23
N PHE A 223 1.68 -5.80 2.30
CA PHE A 223 2.67 -6.00 3.37
C PHE A 223 2.94 -4.70 4.12
N THR A 224 3.23 -4.80 5.41
CA THR A 224 3.75 -3.70 6.23
C THR A 224 5.22 -4.01 6.55
N PRO A 225 6.17 -3.61 5.69
CA PRO A 225 7.57 -4.08 5.74
C PRO A 225 8.29 -3.67 7.03
N GLN A 226 8.04 -2.47 7.55
CA GLN A 226 8.65 -1.96 8.80
C GLN A 226 8.46 -2.94 9.99
N ASN A 227 7.35 -3.66 9.99
CA ASN A 227 6.95 -4.59 11.03
C ASN A 227 7.08 -6.07 10.62
N GLY A 228 7.59 -6.33 9.41
CA GLY A 228 7.76 -7.67 8.83
C GLY A 228 6.46 -8.45 8.63
N GLN A 229 5.31 -7.78 8.48
CA GLN A 229 3.99 -8.41 8.47
C GLN A 229 3.33 -8.46 7.08
N VAL A 230 2.51 -9.49 6.86
CA VAL A 230 1.44 -9.47 5.85
C VAL A 230 0.27 -8.73 6.48
N LEU A 231 -0.16 -7.62 5.87
CA LEU A 231 -1.35 -6.91 6.32
C LEU A 231 -2.60 -7.69 5.89
N LEU A 232 -2.62 -8.11 4.62
CA LEU A 232 -3.61 -9.04 4.08
C LEU A 232 -3.13 -9.66 2.77
N TRP A 233 -3.88 -10.62 2.30
CA TRP A 233 -4.00 -10.93 0.87
C TRP A 233 -5.44 -11.34 0.56
N THR A 234 -5.85 -11.20 -0.70
CA THR A 234 -7.21 -11.53 -1.14
C THR A 234 -7.21 -12.09 -2.55
N GLU A 235 -8.14 -12.99 -2.86
CA GLU A 235 -8.26 -13.63 -4.17
C GLU A 235 -9.01 -12.71 -5.15
N VAL A 236 -8.37 -12.37 -6.26
CA VAL A 236 -8.91 -11.47 -7.29
C VAL A 236 -8.53 -12.02 -8.66
N LYS A 237 -9.51 -12.56 -9.38
CA LYS A 237 -9.27 -13.29 -10.64
C LYS A 237 -9.02 -12.38 -11.83
N ASP A 238 -8.25 -12.91 -12.77
CA ASP A 238 -7.94 -12.34 -14.08
C ASP A 238 -7.23 -10.98 -13.99
N LEU A 239 -6.44 -10.70 -12.95
CA LEU A 239 -5.73 -9.42 -12.82
C LEU A 239 -4.65 -9.24 -13.89
N VAL A 240 -4.66 -8.08 -14.53
CA VAL A 240 -3.67 -7.67 -15.55
C VAL A 240 -2.77 -6.56 -15.01
N ASP A 241 -3.34 -5.52 -14.41
CA ASP A 241 -2.60 -4.41 -13.84
C ASP A 241 -3.37 -3.75 -12.69
N VAL A 242 -2.66 -3.13 -11.75
CA VAL A 242 -3.26 -2.40 -10.63
C VAL A 242 -2.64 -1.01 -10.53
N ALA A 243 -3.48 0.01 -10.57
CA ALA A 243 -3.10 1.39 -10.30
C ALA A 243 -3.59 1.82 -8.91
N ILE A 244 -2.84 2.69 -8.23
CA ILE A 244 -3.21 3.26 -6.94
C ILE A 244 -3.50 4.75 -7.13
N TYR A 245 -4.60 5.23 -6.56
CA TYR A 245 -4.85 6.65 -6.37
C TYR A 245 -5.25 6.91 -4.91
N ARG A 246 -4.47 7.74 -4.20
CA ARG A 246 -4.59 7.92 -2.75
C ARG A 246 -4.41 6.59 -2.01
N SER A 247 -5.50 6.01 -1.52
CA SER A 247 -5.56 4.69 -0.84
C SER A 247 -6.56 3.73 -1.50
N GLU A 248 -6.97 4.05 -2.74
CA GLU A 248 -7.91 3.26 -3.54
C GLU A 248 -7.16 2.56 -4.68
N LEU A 249 -7.55 1.32 -4.98
CA LEU A 249 -6.92 0.46 -5.98
C LEU A 249 -7.86 0.30 -7.18
N PHE A 250 -7.34 0.54 -8.37
CA PHE A 250 -8.03 0.40 -9.65
C PHE A 250 -7.43 -0.79 -10.39
N CYS A 251 -8.20 -1.86 -10.48
CA CYS A 251 -7.74 -3.16 -10.96
C CYS A 251 -8.26 -3.42 -12.37
N LEU A 252 -7.36 -3.47 -13.35
CA LEU A 252 -7.66 -3.91 -14.71
C LEU A 252 -7.65 -5.43 -14.75
N HIS A 253 -8.73 -6.02 -15.25
CA HIS A 253 -8.87 -7.46 -15.44
C HIS A 253 -8.80 -7.86 -16.92
N GLY A 254 -8.62 -9.16 -17.16
CA GLY A 254 -8.85 -9.82 -18.44
C GLY A 254 -10.23 -9.48 -19.01
N GLY A 255 -10.30 -9.34 -20.34
CA GLY A 255 -11.50 -8.85 -21.02
C GLY A 255 -11.77 -7.34 -20.86
N GLY A 256 -10.89 -6.59 -20.19
CA GLY A 256 -11.00 -5.12 -20.08
C GLY A 256 -11.96 -4.62 -19.00
N ARG A 257 -12.47 -5.50 -18.13
CA ARG A 257 -13.23 -5.09 -16.93
C ARG A 257 -12.31 -4.30 -16.00
N LEU A 258 -12.77 -3.14 -15.53
CA LEU A 258 -12.15 -2.40 -14.44
C LEU A 258 -12.94 -2.68 -13.15
N SER A 259 -12.25 -2.96 -12.05
CA SER A 259 -12.86 -2.91 -10.71
C SER A 259 -12.16 -1.88 -9.83
N HIS A 260 -12.87 -1.39 -8.82
CA HIS A 260 -12.38 -0.41 -7.87
C HIS A 260 -12.52 -0.97 -6.45
N LEU A 261 -11.41 -0.96 -5.73
CA LEU A 261 -11.26 -1.55 -4.40
C LEU A 261 -10.83 -0.47 -3.41
N SER A 262 -11.54 -0.36 -2.29
CA SER A 262 -11.14 0.45 -1.14
C SER A 262 -10.55 -0.44 -0.05
N LEU A 263 -9.40 -0.06 0.51
CA LEU A 263 -8.82 -0.68 1.69
C LEU A 263 -9.41 -0.03 2.96
N LEU A 264 -10.13 -0.79 3.77
CA LEU A 264 -10.82 -0.29 4.98
C LEU A 264 -10.56 -1.22 6.17
N SER A 265 -10.49 -0.70 7.39
CA SER A 265 -10.59 -1.58 8.56
C SER A 265 -12.02 -2.16 8.69
N ALA A 266 -12.17 -3.29 9.36
CA ALA A 266 -13.45 -3.98 9.51
C ALA A 266 -14.54 -3.05 10.08
N GLU A 267 -14.21 -2.23 11.08
CA GLU A 267 -15.15 -1.29 11.67
C GLU A 267 -15.56 -0.15 10.71
N ARG A 268 -14.63 0.34 9.88
CA ARG A 268 -14.94 1.33 8.83
C ARG A 268 -15.73 0.72 7.66
N CYS A 269 -15.53 -0.57 7.39
CA CYS A 269 -16.32 -1.32 6.41
C CYS A 269 -17.79 -1.41 6.87
N VAL A 270 -18.04 -1.83 8.12
CA VAL A 270 -19.39 -1.90 8.70
C VAL A 270 -20.04 -0.51 8.76
N GLU A 271 -19.35 0.52 9.26
CA GLU A 271 -19.85 1.91 9.27
C GLU A 271 -20.32 2.36 7.87
N ARG A 272 -19.55 2.06 6.82
CA ARG A 272 -19.86 2.39 5.43
C ARG A 272 -21.03 1.57 4.86
N LEU A 273 -21.21 0.32 5.30
CA LEU A 273 -22.35 -0.53 4.91
C LEU A 273 -23.65 -0.10 5.62
N LEU A 274 -23.58 0.27 6.90
CA LEU A 274 -24.69 0.83 7.66
C LEU A 274 -25.21 2.14 7.05
N ARG A 275 -24.30 3.04 6.63
CA ARG A 275 -24.65 4.27 5.87
C ARG A 275 -25.31 4.01 4.51
N ARG A 276 -25.25 2.77 4.00
CA ARG A 276 -25.84 2.33 2.73
C ARG A 276 -27.05 1.41 2.94
N GLU A 277 -27.54 1.29 4.18
CA GLU A 277 -28.68 0.44 4.56
C GLU A 277 -28.48 -1.04 4.16
N SER A 278 -27.22 -1.48 4.04
CA SER A 278 -26.87 -2.85 3.64
C SER A 278 -26.81 -3.76 4.87
N TRP A 279 -27.93 -3.86 5.59
CA TRP A 279 -28.02 -4.44 6.94
C TRP A 279 -27.48 -5.87 7.04
N THR A 280 -27.89 -6.74 6.12
CA THR A 280 -27.40 -8.13 6.05
C THR A 280 -25.88 -8.19 5.92
N LEU A 281 -25.32 -7.45 4.95
CA LEU A 281 -23.89 -7.50 4.67
C LEU A 281 -23.08 -6.86 5.81
N ALA A 282 -23.59 -5.80 6.43
CA ALA A 282 -23.00 -5.21 7.62
C ALA A 282 -22.97 -6.21 8.79
N ALA A 283 -24.08 -6.91 9.05
CA ALA A 283 -24.16 -7.94 10.08
C ALA A 283 -23.22 -9.12 9.81
N THR A 284 -23.15 -9.60 8.56
CA THR A 284 -22.20 -10.66 8.16
C THR A 284 -20.75 -10.24 8.42
N VAL A 285 -20.36 -9.01 8.06
CA VAL A 285 -19.00 -8.49 8.33
C VAL A 285 -18.76 -8.34 9.85
N CYS A 286 -19.76 -7.93 10.63
CA CYS A 286 -19.67 -7.89 12.09
C CYS A 286 -19.35 -9.26 12.70
N CYS A 287 -20.09 -10.31 12.30
CA CYS A 287 -19.89 -11.67 12.81
C CYS A 287 -18.53 -12.25 12.35
N MET A 288 -18.14 -12.02 11.09
CA MET A 288 -16.85 -12.48 10.55
C MET A 288 -15.63 -11.90 11.29
N PHE A 289 -15.69 -10.63 11.69
CA PHE A 289 -14.58 -9.91 12.32
C PHE A 289 -14.87 -9.51 13.77
N GLN A 290 -15.65 -10.32 14.48
CA GLN A 290 -16.15 -10.00 15.83
C GLN A 290 -15.05 -9.49 16.78
N HIS A 291 -13.85 -10.09 16.79
CA HIS A 291 -12.75 -9.68 17.66
C HIS A 291 -12.27 -8.24 17.44
N THR A 292 -12.34 -7.72 16.22
CA THR A 292 -12.01 -6.32 15.90
C THR A 292 -13.18 -5.40 16.26
N ILE A 293 -14.41 -5.84 15.97
CA ILE A 293 -15.64 -5.09 16.22
C ILE A 293 -15.93 -4.93 17.72
N THR A 294 -15.57 -5.89 18.57
CA THR A 294 -15.77 -5.82 20.03
C THR A 294 -14.76 -4.91 20.75
N THR A 295 -13.73 -4.41 20.06
CA THR A 295 -12.71 -3.54 20.69
C THR A 295 -13.29 -2.21 21.17
N SER A 296 -12.70 -1.64 22.23
CA SER A 296 -13.06 -0.31 22.73
C SER A 296 -12.94 0.79 21.66
N ARG A 297 -11.96 0.67 20.75
CA ARG A 297 -11.76 1.59 19.62
C ARG A 297 -12.90 1.52 18.60
N ALA A 298 -13.41 0.34 18.27
CA ALA A 298 -14.49 0.16 17.30
C ALA A 298 -15.80 0.84 17.77
N ARG A 299 -16.05 0.92 19.09
CA ARG A 299 -17.22 1.61 19.68
C ARG A 299 -17.34 3.09 19.26
N LYS A 300 -16.22 3.78 18.98
CA LYS A 300 -16.24 5.16 18.46
C LYS A 300 -16.79 5.26 17.02
N CYS A 301 -16.66 4.20 16.22
CA CYS A 301 -17.11 4.16 14.82
C CYS A 301 -18.47 3.45 14.65
N ILE A 302 -18.75 2.48 15.53
CA ILE A 302 -19.99 1.69 15.53
C ILE A 302 -20.49 1.62 16.98
N PRO A 303 -21.34 2.57 17.41
CA PRO A 303 -21.95 2.52 18.73
C PRO A 303 -23.05 1.44 18.81
N ILE A 304 -23.42 1.04 20.02
CA ILE A 304 -24.26 -0.15 20.24
C ILE A 304 -25.68 0.00 19.67
N ASP A 305 -26.25 1.21 19.71
CA ASP A 305 -27.54 1.57 19.10
C ASP A 305 -27.57 1.28 17.59
N ARG A 306 -26.43 1.44 16.90
CA ARG A 306 -26.32 1.15 15.47
C ARG A 306 -26.36 -0.35 15.18
N LEU A 307 -25.81 -1.18 16.07
CA LEU A 307 -25.86 -2.63 15.96
C LEU A 307 -27.25 -3.18 16.32
N GLU A 308 -27.88 -2.64 17.36
CA GLU A 308 -29.26 -2.97 17.73
C GLU A 308 -30.25 -2.56 16.64
N HIS A 309 -30.09 -1.37 16.07
CA HIS A 309 -30.88 -0.93 14.93
C HIS A 309 -30.65 -1.83 13.72
N MET A 310 -29.40 -2.16 13.37
CA MET A 310 -29.10 -3.14 12.31
C MET A 310 -29.80 -4.48 12.55
N ARG A 311 -29.74 -5.02 13.77
CA ARG A 311 -30.46 -6.27 14.15
C ARG A 311 -31.96 -6.14 13.90
N SER A 312 -32.57 -5.00 14.23
CA SER A 312 -34.01 -4.76 14.01
C SER A 312 -34.43 -4.75 12.53
N GLN A 313 -33.49 -4.55 11.60
CA GLN A 313 -33.74 -4.55 10.15
C GLN A 313 -33.52 -5.93 9.49
N LEU A 314 -33.02 -6.93 10.24
CA LEU A 314 -32.81 -8.29 9.72
C LEU A 314 -34.12 -9.10 9.71
N SER A 315 -34.28 -9.98 8.71
CA SER A 315 -35.48 -10.78 8.54
C SER A 315 -35.46 -12.03 9.43
N SER A 316 -36.26 -12.03 10.50
CA SER A 316 -36.33 -13.12 11.49
C SER A 316 -36.67 -14.50 10.90
N SER A 317 -37.37 -14.55 9.75
CA SER A 317 -37.76 -15.78 9.07
C SER A 317 -36.68 -16.41 8.19
N THR A 318 -35.65 -15.65 7.79
CA THR A 318 -34.60 -16.10 6.86
C THR A 318 -33.18 -15.96 7.40
N GLN A 319 -32.98 -15.16 8.44
CA GLN A 319 -31.66 -14.76 8.94
C GLN A 319 -31.48 -15.06 10.44
N GLN A 320 -32.24 -16.01 10.98
CA GLN A 320 -32.27 -16.31 12.42
C GLN A 320 -30.90 -16.68 13.00
N GLU A 321 -30.07 -17.42 12.25
CA GLU A 321 -28.69 -17.75 12.66
C GLU A 321 -27.80 -16.49 12.72
N LEU A 322 -27.86 -15.63 11.69
CA LEU A 322 -27.09 -14.39 11.63
C LEU A 322 -27.50 -13.40 12.74
N ILE A 323 -28.79 -13.36 13.08
CA ILE A 323 -29.31 -12.58 14.21
C ILE A 323 -28.71 -13.09 15.52
N GLY A 324 -28.71 -14.41 15.76
CA GLY A 324 -28.13 -15.00 16.97
C GLY A 324 -26.62 -14.77 17.10
N GLN A 325 -25.87 -14.89 15.99
CA GLN A 325 -24.44 -14.55 15.96
C GLN A 325 -24.20 -13.05 16.25
N LEU A 326 -25.04 -12.16 15.71
CA LEU A 326 -24.95 -10.73 15.95
C LEU A 326 -25.27 -10.36 17.41
N GLU A 327 -26.23 -11.03 18.04
CA GLU A 327 -26.55 -10.88 19.47
C GLU A 327 -25.36 -11.26 20.35
N GLU A 328 -24.61 -12.31 20.02
CA GLU A 328 -23.37 -12.67 20.72
C GLU A 328 -22.29 -11.57 20.60
N VAL A 329 -22.18 -10.91 19.44
CA VAL A 329 -21.25 -9.78 19.23
C VAL A 329 -21.70 -8.55 20.02
N ILE A 330 -23.01 -8.26 20.07
CA ILE A 330 -23.57 -7.14 20.84
C ILE A 330 -23.35 -7.36 22.35
N ALA A 331 -23.59 -8.57 22.86
CA ALA A 331 -23.37 -8.91 24.27
C ALA A 331 -21.89 -8.77 24.70
N LYS A 332 -20.93 -9.05 23.80
CA LYS A 332 -19.49 -8.79 24.03
C LYS A 332 -19.11 -7.31 23.98
N LEU A 333 -19.98 -6.47 23.40
CA LEU A 333 -19.81 -5.01 23.31
C LEU A 333 -20.46 -4.25 24.48
N GLU A 334 -21.39 -4.87 25.17
CA GLU A 334 -21.98 -4.30 26.39
C GLU A 334 -20.87 -4.06 27.44
N PRO A 335 -20.86 -2.92 28.15
CA PRO A 335 -20.03 -2.77 29.33
C PRO A 335 -20.48 -3.79 30.38
N LEU A 336 -19.56 -4.60 30.92
CA LEU A 336 -19.84 -5.33 32.15
C LEU A 336 -20.20 -4.30 33.23
N ASP A 337 -21.42 -4.37 33.73
CA ASP A 337 -21.98 -3.36 34.64
C ASP A 337 -21.07 -3.12 35.85
N SER A 338 -20.71 -1.86 36.04
CA SER A 338 -20.17 -1.19 37.22
C SER A 338 -19.80 -2.06 38.43
N ALA A 339 -18.72 -2.85 38.32
CA ALA A 339 -18.05 -3.44 39.48
C ALA A 339 -17.16 -2.40 40.20
N CYS A 340 -17.77 -1.33 40.72
CA CYS A 340 -17.08 -0.43 41.65
C CYS A 340 -16.77 -1.16 42.97
N SER A 341 -15.54 -1.66 43.11
CA SER A 341 -14.97 -1.93 44.43
C SER A 341 -13.60 -1.30 44.56
N SER A 342 -13.57 -0.20 45.30
CA SER A 342 -12.35 0.48 45.72
C SER A 342 -11.47 -0.43 46.57
N ARG A 343 -10.50 -1.11 45.96
CA ARG A 343 -9.37 -1.75 46.65
C ARG A 343 -8.05 -1.33 46.04
N ARG A 344 -7.54 -0.23 46.59
CA ARG A 344 -6.12 0.15 46.70
C ARG A 344 -5.18 -1.07 46.59
N SER A 345 -4.57 -1.28 45.42
CA SER A 345 -3.40 -2.12 45.24
C SER A 345 -2.21 -1.25 44.86
N SER A 346 -1.19 -1.31 45.71
CA SER A 346 0.01 -0.51 45.66
C SER A 346 0.80 -0.69 44.37
N ILE A 347 1.46 0.38 43.93
CA ILE A 347 2.61 0.30 43.04
C ILE A 347 3.68 -0.62 43.68
N SER A 348 4.04 -1.71 42.99
CA SER A 348 5.26 -2.47 43.27
C SER A 348 6.10 -2.50 42.01
N SER A 349 7.07 -1.60 41.93
CA SER A 349 8.11 -1.60 40.90
C SER A 349 9.04 -2.79 41.09
N HIS A 350 9.02 -3.77 40.18
CA HIS A 350 10.20 -4.59 39.82
C HIS A 350 9.99 -5.27 38.46
N GLU A 351 11.11 -5.57 37.80
CA GLU A 351 11.29 -5.97 36.40
C GLU A 351 10.26 -6.95 35.81
N SER A 352 9.63 -6.55 34.70
CA SER A 352 8.98 -7.45 33.75
C SER A 352 9.94 -7.81 32.61
N PHE A 353 10.56 -9.00 32.72
CA PHE A 353 11.29 -9.61 31.61
C PHE A 353 10.30 -10.12 30.55
N ASN A 354 10.28 -9.48 29.37
CA ASN A 354 9.52 -9.98 28.22
C ASN A 354 10.22 -11.20 27.59
N VAL A 355 9.88 -12.39 28.10
CA VAL A 355 10.25 -13.66 27.47
C VAL A 355 9.33 -13.87 26.26
N LEU A 356 9.91 -13.88 25.06
CA LEU A 356 9.21 -14.25 23.83
C LEU A 356 9.38 -15.74 23.56
N ASP A 357 8.25 -16.44 23.37
CA ASP A 357 8.18 -17.91 23.31
C ASP A 357 8.58 -18.49 21.93
N CYS A 358 9.66 -17.95 21.35
CA CYS A 358 10.09 -18.24 19.98
C CYS A 358 11.60 -18.40 19.80
N GLY A 359 12.31 -18.94 20.81
CA GLY A 359 13.59 -19.66 20.64
C GLY A 359 14.78 -18.93 20.01
N ILE A 360 14.76 -17.60 19.88
CA ILE A 360 15.81 -16.81 19.20
C ILE A 360 16.27 -15.68 20.13
N TYR A 361 17.53 -15.75 20.58
CA TYR A 361 18.15 -14.72 21.41
C TYR A 361 18.66 -13.54 20.55
N ARG A 362 18.12 -12.34 20.77
CA ARG A 362 18.69 -11.09 20.23
C ARG A 362 19.79 -10.57 21.15
N VAL A 363 21.04 -10.87 20.84
CA VAL A 363 22.20 -10.31 21.57
C VAL A 363 22.37 -8.84 21.22
N ILE A 364 22.07 -7.93 22.15
CA ILE A 364 22.37 -6.50 22.04
C ILE A 364 23.64 -6.23 22.86
N SER A 365 24.78 -6.08 22.18
CA SER A 365 26.00 -5.59 22.81
C SER A 365 25.85 -4.11 23.16
N ARG A 366 25.93 -3.75 24.44
CA ARG A 366 26.06 -2.36 24.90
C ARG A 366 27.49 -2.13 25.39
N ARG A 367 28.15 -1.11 24.85
CA ARG A 367 29.42 -0.60 25.35
C ARG A 367 29.32 0.93 25.46
N GLY A 368 29.66 1.48 26.62
CA GLY A 368 29.83 2.91 26.83
C GLY A 368 28.55 3.66 27.22
N SER A 369 28.28 3.74 28.52
CA SER A 369 27.49 4.84 29.09
C SER A 369 28.39 6.06 29.24
N GLN A 370 27.88 7.26 28.94
CA GLN A 370 28.23 8.48 29.69
C GLN A 370 27.13 9.53 29.52
N SER A 371 26.90 10.27 30.59
CA SER A 371 25.86 11.29 30.76
C SER A 371 26.38 12.68 30.38
N ASP A 372 25.48 13.63 30.16
CA ASP A 372 25.22 14.71 31.13
C ASP A 372 24.05 15.61 30.66
N GLU A 373 23.58 16.44 31.58
CA GLU A 373 22.39 17.28 31.47
C GLU A 373 22.69 18.61 30.75
N GLU A 374 21.67 19.25 30.14
CA GLU A 374 21.22 20.58 30.61
C GLU A 374 19.95 21.09 29.87
N THR A 375 19.26 22.01 30.55
CA THR A 375 17.96 22.59 30.18
C THR A 375 18.04 23.67 29.11
N GLY A 376 16.99 23.77 28.27
CA GLY A 376 16.76 24.94 27.43
C GLY A 376 15.31 25.03 26.95
N SER A 377 14.49 25.88 27.57
CA SER A 377 13.19 26.27 27.03
C SER A 377 13.34 27.48 26.10
N LEU A 378 12.52 27.56 25.05
CA LEU A 378 11.86 28.79 24.54
C LEU A 378 11.11 28.53 23.21
N ILE A 379 9.79 28.43 23.33
CA ILE A 379 8.73 29.04 22.50
C ILE A 379 8.96 29.16 20.97
N ASN A 380 8.07 28.48 20.22
CA ASN A 380 7.86 28.60 18.77
C ASN A 380 7.61 30.04 18.28
N GLN A 381 8.04 30.31 17.04
CA GLN A 381 7.17 30.92 16.01
C GLN A 381 7.50 30.32 14.64
N SER A 382 6.73 29.30 14.24
CA SER A 382 6.67 28.80 12.87
C SER A 382 5.24 28.94 12.35
N MET A 383 5.07 29.67 11.25
CA MET A 383 3.81 29.71 10.50
C MET A 383 3.59 28.33 9.87
N SER A 384 2.58 27.58 10.32
CA SER A 384 2.20 26.29 9.75
C SER A 384 1.33 26.48 8.50
N GLU A 385 1.34 25.48 7.61
CA GLU A 385 0.65 25.51 6.30
C GLU A 385 -0.90 25.44 6.38
N GLU A 386 -1.47 25.61 7.59
CA GLU A 386 -2.88 25.40 7.91
C GLU A 386 -3.80 26.56 7.48
N GLU A 387 -3.28 27.79 7.45
CA GLU A 387 -4.03 28.94 6.89
C GLU A 387 -4.36 28.78 5.40
N ARG A 388 -3.65 27.87 4.69
CA ARG A 388 -3.88 27.61 3.26
C ARG A 388 -4.96 26.56 2.97
N LEU A 389 -5.58 25.98 4.00
CA LEU A 389 -6.59 24.91 3.89
C LEU A 389 -8.03 25.37 4.19
N LYS A 390 -8.27 26.68 4.37
CA LYS A 390 -9.61 27.24 4.71
C LYS A 390 -10.44 27.79 3.54
N GLU A 391 -10.01 27.66 2.28
CA GLU A 391 -10.94 27.74 1.14
C GLU A 391 -11.55 26.36 0.87
N PHE A 392 -12.85 26.23 1.19
CA PHE A 392 -13.68 25.02 1.15
C PHE A 392 -13.48 23.98 2.27
N SER A 393 -13.74 24.41 3.51
CA SER A 393 -14.29 23.53 4.56
C SER A 393 -15.63 24.08 5.05
N PHE A 394 -16.63 23.21 5.24
CA PHE A 394 -17.66 23.44 6.26
C PHE A 394 -17.09 22.89 7.58
N ALA A 395 -17.00 23.76 8.60
CA ALA A 395 -16.54 23.47 9.96
C ALA A 395 -17.54 22.57 10.73
N GLN A 396 -17.31 21.94 11.89
CA GLN A 396 -16.13 21.67 12.76
C GLN A 396 -16.51 20.37 13.59
N GLU A 397 -15.79 19.81 14.57
CA GLU A 397 -14.69 20.28 15.43
C GLU A 397 -13.69 19.14 15.79
N GLU A 398 -12.91 19.32 16.85
CA GLU A 398 -11.61 18.66 17.18
C GLU A 398 -11.65 17.53 18.23
N ASP A 399 -10.57 16.73 18.27
CA ASP A 399 -10.23 15.65 19.25
C ASP A 399 -8.68 15.52 19.25
N PRO A 400 -7.96 15.38 20.39
CA PRO A 400 -6.53 15.08 20.30
C PRO A 400 -5.95 14.00 21.27
N VAL A 401 -4.80 13.49 20.82
CA VAL A 401 -3.71 12.76 21.53
C VAL A 401 -3.70 11.21 21.49
N ASP A 402 -2.47 10.71 21.39
CA ASP A 402 -1.98 9.43 20.89
C ASP A 402 -1.56 8.44 22.01
N SER A 403 -1.53 7.14 21.69
CA SER A 403 -0.52 6.18 22.16
C SER A 403 -0.72 4.82 21.50
N GLY A 404 0.36 4.21 21.02
CA GLY A 404 0.30 3.01 20.19
C GLY A 404 0.27 1.70 20.97
N GLU A 405 -0.69 0.83 20.64
CA GLU A 405 -0.63 -0.62 20.87
C GLU A 405 -0.85 -1.38 19.56
N ARG A 406 -0.03 -2.40 19.32
CA ARG A 406 -0.06 -3.21 18.09
C ARG A 406 -1.20 -4.24 18.18
N SER A 407 -2.40 -3.78 17.86
CA SER A 407 -3.59 -4.62 17.67
C SER A 407 -3.59 -5.25 16.29
N ASP A 408 -4.08 -6.49 16.18
CA ASP A 408 -4.38 -7.12 14.89
C ASP A 408 -5.63 -6.45 14.29
N VAL A 409 -5.40 -5.36 13.56
CA VAL A 409 -6.44 -4.65 12.82
C VAL A 409 -6.87 -5.54 11.66
N ALA A 410 -8.08 -6.09 11.71
CA ALA A 410 -8.68 -6.75 10.56
C ALA A 410 -8.91 -5.69 9.47
N VAL A 411 -8.15 -5.79 8.37
CA VAL A 411 -8.27 -4.90 7.22
C VAL A 411 -9.01 -5.64 6.11
N THR A 412 -10.16 -5.10 5.72
CA THR A 412 -11.04 -5.65 4.69
C THR A 412 -10.85 -4.90 3.37
N ILE A 413 -10.95 -5.60 2.25
CA ILE A 413 -11.05 -4.96 0.93
C ILE A 413 -12.52 -4.95 0.49
N TRP A 414 -12.98 -3.78 0.06
CA TRP A 414 -14.36 -3.52 -0.30
C TRP A 414 -14.49 -3.06 -1.76
N LEU A 415 -15.42 -3.66 -2.52
CA LEU A 415 -15.72 -3.37 -3.92
C LEU A 415 -16.84 -2.32 -4.04
N SER A 416 -16.62 -1.27 -4.86
CA SER A 416 -17.55 -0.14 -5.00
C SER A 416 -18.69 -0.33 -6.00
#